data_AF-A0A444S7L8-F1
#
_entry.id   AF-A0A444S7L8-F1
#
_cell.length_a   1.000
_cell.length_b   1.000
_cell.length_c   1.000
_cell.angle_alpha   90.00
_cell.angle_beta   90.00
_cell.angle_gamma   90.00
#
_symmetry.space_group_name_H-M   'P 1'
#
loop_
_entity.id
_entity.type
_entity.pdbx_description
1 polymer ?
#
loop_
_entity_poly.entity_id
_entity_poly.type
_entity_poly.pdbx_seq_one_letter_code
_entity_poly.pdbx_strand_id
1 'polypeptide(L)'
;MSRYQFFMIVFCGSFCWYWFPDFIFPALGYTFICWAAPNNAVVNQIFGMKRGLGILPVTFDWSQIAYIGSPLVVPTWAILNVLASLIFWIYAVSPAIYYSNTWSSAYLPIQSDSVYDNTAAVYNVSRVIDKNLGFSFNSTKFDEYS
;
A
#
# COMPACT_ATOMS: atom_id res chain seq x y z
N MET A 1 9.77 22.59 -32.60
CA MET A 1 9.58 22.97 -31.18
C MET A 1 10.94 23.14 -30.54
N SER A 2 11.18 24.22 -29.80
CA SER A 2 12.44 24.35 -29.05
C SER A 2 12.44 23.40 -27.85
N ARG A 3 13.62 22.93 -27.44
CA ARG A 3 13.80 22.09 -26.24
C ARG A 3 13.14 22.67 -24.98
N TYR A 4 13.15 24.01 -24.85
CA TYR A 4 12.52 24.72 -23.74
C TYR A 4 10.99 24.71 -23.84
N GLN A 5 10.44 24.89 -25.04
CA GLN A 5 8.98 24.81 -25.25
C GLN A 5 8.46 23.41 -24.96
N PHE A 6 9.17 22.37 -25.41
CA PHE A 6 8.81 20.99 -25.09
C PHE A 6 8.86 20.73 -23.57
N PHE A 7 9.94 21.16 -22.91
CA PHE A 7 10.06 21.05 -21.46
C PHE A 7 8.91 21.72 -20.72
N MET A 8 8.55 22.97 -21.08
CA MET A 8 7.47 23.70 -20.41
C MET A 8 6.11 23.03 -20.61
N ILE A 9 5.82 22.49 -21.81
CA ILE A 9 4.59 21.75 -22.09
C ILE A 9 4.51 20.49 -21.24
N VAL A 10 5.59 19.68 -21.21
CA VAL A 10 5.64 18.45 -20.42
C VAL A 10 5.57 18.74 -18.92
N PHE A 11 6.24 19.79 -18.45
CA PHE A 11 6.23 20.22 -17.05
C PHE A 11 4.81 20.61 -16.61
N CYS A 12 4.16 21.52 -17.33
CA CYS A 12 2.79 21.94 -17.01
C CYS A 12 1.79 20.79 -17.15
N GLY A 13 1.93 19.96 -18.19
CA GLY A 13 1.08 18.78 -18.39
C GLY A 13 1.22 17.77 -17.24
N SER A 14 2.46 17.48 -16.83
CA SER A 14 2.73 16.59 -15.69
C SER A 14 2.19 17.19 -14.39
N PHE A 15 2.41 18.50 -14.14
CA PHE A 15 1.88 19.18 -12.96
C PHE A 15 0.36 19.06 -12.86
N CYS A 16 -0.37 19.36 -13.94
CA CYS A 16 -1.82 19.20 -13.97
C CYS A 16 -2.24 17.73 -13.78
N TRP A 17 -1.50 16.79 -14.37
CA TRP A 17 -1.82 15.36 -14.26
C TRP A 17 -1.58 14.80 -12.87
N TYR A 18 -0.51 15.19 -12.15
CA TYR A 18 -0.30 14.74 -10.76
C TYR A 18 -1.25 15.44 -9.79
N TRP A 19 -1.53 16.73 -10.00
CA TRP A 19 -2.41 17.49 -9.13
C TRP A 19 -3.87 16.99 -9.15
N PHE A 20 -4.32 16.43 -10.27
CA PHE A 20 -5.69 15.93 -10.42
C PHE A 20 -6.03 14.72 -9.54
N PRO A 21 -5.33 13.57 -9.61
CA PRO A 21 -5.56 12.43 -8.72
C PRO A 21 -5.19 12.75 -7.28
N ASP A 22 -4.15 13.57 -7.01
CA ASP A 22 -3.71 13.80 -5.63
C ASP A 22 -4.65 14.75 -4.85
N PHE A 23 -5.20 15.76 -5.51
CA PHE A 23 -5.94 16.83 -4.82
C PHE A 23 -7.41 16.96 -5.25
N ILE A 24 -7.71 16.89 -6.54
CA ILE A 24 -9.06 17.16 -7.06
C ILE A 24 -9.97 15.95 -6.92
N PHE A 25 -9.47 14.75 -7.25
CA PHE A 25 -10.24 13.52 -7.12
C PHE A 25 -9.36 12.34 -6.64
N PRO A 26 -9.03 12.29 -5.33
CA PRO A 26 -8.28 11.21 -4.68
C PRO A 26 -8.86 9.82 -4.89
N ALA A 27 -10.14 9.75 -5.29
CA ALA A 27 -10.78 8.49 -5.64
C ALA A 27 -10.10 7.77 -6.83
N LEU A 28 -9.42 8.49 -7.73
CA LEU A 28 -8.66 7.92 -8.87
C LEU A 28 -7.44 7.11 -8.46
N GLY A 29 -6.95 7.30 -7.24
CA GLY A 29 -5.92 6.46 -6.64
C GLY A 29 -6.45 5.08 -6.23
N TYR A 30 -7.77 4.85 -6.24
CA TYR A 30 -8.37 3.54 -6.01
C TYR A 30 -8.79 2.91 -7.34
N THR A 31 -8.73 1.58 -7.40
CA THR A 31 -9.23 0.82 -8.53
C THR A 31 -10.72 1.08 -8.75
N PHE A 32 -11.14 1.24 -10.01
CA PHE A 32 -12.53 1.50 -10.41
C PHE A 32 -13.55 0.50 -9.82
N ILE A 33 -13.10 -0.73 -9.51
CA ILE A 33 -13.89 -1.79 -8.88
C ILE A 33 -14.27 -1.43 -7.44
N CYS A 34 -13.37 -0.76 -6.70
CA CYS A 34 -13.67 -0.26 -5.35
C CYS A 34 -14.72 0.87 -5.37
N TRP A 35 -14.91 1.57 -6.49
CA TRP A 35 -15.99 2.56 -6.62
C TRP A 35 -17.37 1.91 -6.75
N ALA A 36 -17.45 0.72 -7.35
CA ALA A 36 -18.72 0.02 -7.55
C ALA A 36 -19.29 -0.56 -6.24
N ALA A 37 -18.42 -0.93 -5.29
CA ALA A 37 -18.83 -1.48 -4.00
C ALA A 37 -17.94 -0.98 -2.83
N PRO A 38 -18.00 0.31 -2.49
CA PRO A 38 -17.08 0.93 -1.53
C PRO A 38 -17.22 0.42 -0.10
N ASN A 39 -18.39 -0.12 0.27
CA ASN A 39 -18.67 -0.63 1.62
C ASN A 39 -18.47 -2.14 1.77
N ASN A 40 -18.06 -2.85 0.71
CA ASN A 40 -17.84 -4.29 0.79
C ASN A 40 -16.41 -4.59 1.24
N ALA A 41 -16.27 -5.13 2.45
CA ALA A 41 -14.97 -5.47 3.03
C ALA A 41 -14.15 -6.42 2.15
N VAL A 42 -14.79 -7.42 1.54
CA VAL A 42 -14.12 -8.41 0.67
C VAL A 42 -13.61 -7.75 -0.61
N VAL A 43 -14.42 -6.88 -1.23
CA VAL A 43 -14.01 -6.15 -2.44
C VAL A 43 -12.83 -5.23 -2.15
N ASN A 44 -12.87 -4.52 -1.02
CA ASN A 44 -11.78 -3.62 -0.63
C ASN A 44 -10.51 -4.39 -0.22
N GLN A 45 -10.64 -5.60 0.34
CA GLN A 45 -9.50 -6.47 0.65
C GLN A 45 -8.86 -7.07 -0.60
N ILE A 46 -9.63 -7.36 -1.66
CA ILE A 46 -9.12 -7.99 -2.89
C ILE A 46 -8.58 -6.93 -3.87
N PHE A 47 -9.28 -5.82 -4.03
CA PHE A 47 -8.98 -4.81 -5.05
C PHE A 47 -8.46 -3.47 -4.50
N GLY A 48 -8.50 -3.25 -3.18
CA GLY A 48 -8.01 -2.01 -2.60
C GLY A 48 -6.49 -1.88 -2.73
N MET A 49 -6.01 -0.67 -3.04
CA MET A 49 -4.57 -0.41 -3.22
C MET A 49 -3.81 -0.08 -1.92
N LYS A 50 -4.49 0.44 -0.88
CA LYS A 50 -3.85 0.83 0.40
C LYS A 50 -3.90 -0.23 1.50
N ARG A 51 -4.93 -1.09 1.48
CA ARG A 51 -5.23 -2.06 2.55
C ARG A 51 -5.67 -3.42 2.01
N GLY A 52 -5.55 -3.63 0.71
CA GLY A 52 -5.97 -4.83 0.02
C GLY A 52 -4.88 -5.35 -0.90
N LEU A 53 -5.09 -6.55 -1.45
CA LEU A 53 -4.14 -7.28 -2.27
C LEU A 53 -3.87 -6.61 -3.63
N GLY A 54 -4.73 -5.68 -4.07
CA GLY A 54 -4.55 -4.97 -5.33
C GLY A 54 -4.50 -5.87 -6.56
N ILE A 55 -5.39 -6.88 -6.65
CA ILE A 55 -5.38 -7.92 -7.71
C ILE A 55 -5.53 -7.37 -9.14
N LEU A 56 -6.00 -6.13 -9.29
CA LEU A 56 -6.02 -5.39 -10.55
C LEU A 56 -5.67 -3.91 -10.28
N PRO A 57 -4.38 -3.54 -10.18
CA PRO A 57 -3.97 -2.20 -9.77
C PRO A 57 -4.03 -1.23 -10.97
N VAL A 58 -5.21 -1.11 -11.59
CA VAL A 58 -5.47 -0.07 -12.58
C VAL A 58 -5.78 1.20 -11.81
N THR A 59 -4.76 2.03 -11.67
CA THR A 59 -4.85 3.39 -11.11
C THR A 59 -4.44 4.40 -12.17
N PHE A 60 -5.00 5.59 -12.09
CA PHE A 60 -4.58 6.72 -12.92
C PHE A 60 -3.48 7.56 -12.26
N ASP A 61 -3.11 7.22 -11.03
CA ASP A 61 -2.07 7.91 -10.28
C ASP A 61 -0.69 7.28 -10.53
N TRP A 62 0.16 8.01 -11.27
CA TRP A 62 1.53 7.56 -11.56
C TRP A 62 2.41 7.54 -10.30
N SER A 63 2.10 8.33 -9.27
CA SER A 63 2.86 8.30 -8.00
C SER A 63 2.72 6.95 -7.30
N GLN A 64 1.54 6.32 -7.36
CA GLN A 64 1.30 4.98 -6.83
C GLN A 64 2.04 3.92 -7.65
N ILE A 65 2.08 4.06 -8.97
CA ILE A 65 2.77 3.11 -9.87
C ILE A 65 4.29 3.18 -9.66
N ALA A 66 4.84 4.39 -9.53
CA ALA A 66 6.27 4.62 -9.36
C ALA A 66 6.75 4.51 -7.92
N TYR A 67 5.88 4.12 -6.97
CA TYR A 67 6.19 4.05 -5.53
C TYR A 67 7.41 3.15 -5.23
N ILE A 68 7.55 2.04 -5.95
CA ILE A 68 8.67 1.07 -5.80
C ILE A 68 9.75 1.30 -6.89
N GLY A 69 9.74 2.47 -7.52
CA GLY A 69 10.60 2.81 -8.65
C GLY A 69 9.85 2.72 -9.99
N SER A 70 10.37 3.44 -10.99
CA SER A 70 9.73 3.53 -12.29
C SER A 70 9.85 2.21 -13.05
N PRO A 71 8.75 1.53 -13.43
CA PRO A 71 8.83 0.30 -14.19
C PRO A 71 9.40 0.51 -15.61
N LEU A 72 9.41 1.75 -16.10
CA LEU A 72 9.91 2.10 -17.43
C LEU A 72 11.42 1.89 -17.60
N VAL A 73 12.18 1.92 -16.49
CA VAL A 73 13.64 1.68 -16.51
C VAL A 73 14.02 0.22 -16.27
N VAL A 74 13.05 -0.63 -15.92
CA VAL A 74 13.29 -2.04 -15.57
C VAL A 74 13.11 -2.91 -16.83
N PRO A 75 14.03 -3.84 -17.13
CA PRO A 75 13.89 -4.71 -18.29
C PRO A 75 12.68 -5.65 -18.15
N THR A 76 12.01 -5.93 -19.26
CA THR A 76 10.74 -6.69 -19.29
C THR A 76 10.83 -8.08 -18.64
N TRP A 77 11.95 -8.78 -18.81
CA TRP A 77 12.14 -10.10 -18.20
C TRP A 77 12.12 -10.03 -16.66
N ALA A 78 12.69 -8.99 -16.06
CA ALA A 78 12.70 -8.80 -14.62
C ALA A 78 11.29 -8.47 -14.11
N ILE A 79 10.55 -7.62 -14.85
CA ILE A 79 9.15 -7.30 -14.55
C ILE A 79 8.30 -8.58 -14.53
N LEU A 80 8.46 -9.46 -15.54
CA LEU A 80 7.69 -10.72 -15.62
C LEU A 80 8.01 -11.69 -14.47
N ASN A 81 9.27 -11.75 -14.01
CA ASN A 81 9.64 -12.57 -12.86
C ASN A 81 9.05 -12.04 -11.56
N VAL A 82 9.08 -10.72 -11.36
CA VAL A 82 8.44 -10.08 -10.20
C VAL A 82 6.93 -10.29 -10.24
N LEU A 83 6.30 -10.16 -11.41
CA LEU A 83 4.88 -10.43 -11.62
C LEU A 83 4.53 -11.88 -11.26
N ALA A 84 5.33 -12.86 -11.72
CA ALA A 84 5.10 -14.27 -11.41
C ALA A 84 5.21 -14.55 -9.89
N SER A 85 6.22 -13.96 -9.24
CA SER A 85 6.39 -14.05 -7.78
C SER A 85 5.21 -13.42 -7.03
N LEU A 86 4.73 -12.27 -7.48
CA LEU A 86 3.60 -11.56 -6.91
C LEU A 86 2.31 -12.37 -7.03
N ILE A 87 2.03 -12.95 -8.20
CA ILE A 87 0.85 -13.80 -8.41
C ILE A 87 0.89 -15.00 -7.47
N PHE A 88 2.05 -15.65 -7.33
CA PHE A 88 2.17 -16.82 -6.47
C PHE A 88 2.05 -16.47 -4.98
N TRP A 89 2.90 -15.58 -4.47
CA TRP A 89 2.96 -15.28 -3.03
C TRP A 89 1.79 -14.41 -2.55
N ILE A 90 1.48 -13.34 -3.28
CA ILE A 90 0.50 -12.34 -2.84
C ILE A 90 -0.91 -12.76 -3.25
N TYR A 91 -1.11 -13.28 -4.46
CA TYR A 91 -2.47 -13.59 -4.94
C TYR A 91 -2.93 -15.03 -4.65
N ALA A 92 -2.03 -15.98 -4.46
CA ALA A 92 -2.39 -17.35 -4.09
C ALA A 92 -2.14 -17.64 -2.61
N VAL A 93 -0.88 -17.52 -2.15
CA VAL A 93 -0.50 -17.96 -0.79
C VAL A 93 -1.11 -17.09 0.31
N SER A 94 -1.00 -15.75 0.20
CA SER A 94 -1.52 -14.83 1.22
C SER A 94 -3.04 -14.98 1.49
N PRO A 95 -3.92 -14.89 0.48
CA PRO A 95 -5.35 -15.12 0.70
C PRO A 95 -5.66 -16.55 1.14
N ALA A 96 -4.92 -17.57 0.69
CA ALA A 96 -5.12 -18.94 1.15
C ALA A 96 -4.93 -19.04 2.68
N ILE A 97 -3.85 -18.48 3.23
CA ILE A 97 -3.55 -18.44 4.66
C ILE A 97 -4.58 -17.59 5.43
N TYR A 98 -4.94 -16.43 4.87
CA TYR A 98 -5.88 -15.49 5.48
C TYR A 98 -7.28 -16.09 5.63
N TYR A 99 -7.81 -16.67 4.55
CA TYR A 99 -9.15 -17.28 4.56
C TYR A 99 -9.19 -18.66 5.23
N SER A 100 -8.07 -19.37 5.35
CA SER A 100 -7.97 -20.57 6.19
C SER A 100 -7.78 -20.26 7.68
N ASN A 101 -7.73 -18.98 8.06
CA ASN A 101 -7.43 -18.50 9.41
C ASN A 101 -6.20 -19.19 10.03
N THR A 102 -5.20 -19.49 9.19
CA THR A 102 -3.97 -20.11 9.68
C THR A 102 -3.21 -19.07 10.49
N TRP A 103 -2.74 -19.48 11.68
CA TRP A 103 -2.07 -18.63 12.67
C TRP A 103 -2.89 -17.44 13.20
N SER A 104 -4.22 -17.55 13.22
CA SER A 104 -5.09 -16.45 13.68
C SER A 104 -4.88 -15.15 12.87
N SER A 105 -4.49 -15.28 11.60
CA SER A 105 -4.24 -14.13 10.71
C SER A 105 -5.51 -13.37 10.32
N ALA A 106 -6.68 -14.01 10.34
CA ALA A 106 -7.95 -13.39 9.96
C ALA A 106 -8.44 -12.30 10.93
N TYR A 107 -7.88 -12.25 12.15
CA TYR A 107 -8.18 -11.20 13.13
C TYR A 107 -7.48 -9.86 12.81
N LEU A 108 -6.47 -9.90 11.94
CA LEU A 108 -5.74 -8.72 11.46
C LEU A 108 -6.19 -8.35 10.04
N PRO A 109 -5.98 -7.12 9.59
CA PRO A 109 -6.18 -6.79 8.18
C PRO A 109 -5.16 -7.53 7.30
N ILE A 110 -5.59 -7.98 6.11
CA ILE A 110 -4.76 -8.75 5.17
C ILE A 110 -3.47 -8.01 4.77
N GLN A 111 -3.52 -6.68 4.77
CA GLN A 111 -2.38 -5.81 4.54
C GLN A 111 -2.51 -4.54 5.38
N SER A 112 -1.43 -4.16 6.06
CA SER A 112 -1.35 -2.94 6.85
C SER A 112 0.10 -2.53 7.06
N ASP A 113 0.34 -1.22 7.08
CA ASP A 113 1.64 -0.63 7.45
C ASP A 113 1.75 -0.37 8.97
N SER A 114 0.69 -0.67 9.73
CA SER A 114 0.63 -0.46 11.17
C SER A 114 1.03 -1.72 11.94
N VAL A 115 1.72 -1.52 13.06
CA VAL A 115 2.02 -2.61 14.01
C VAL A 115 0.81 -2.80 14.92
N TYR A 116 0.43 -4.05 15.16
CA TYR A 116 -0.68 -4.40 16.04
C TYR A 116 -0.18 -5.04 17.33
N ASP A 117 -0.92 -4.86 18.40
CA ASP A 117 -0.74 -5.59 19.65
C ASP A 117 -1.49 -6.93 19.64
N ASN A 118 -1.33 -7.72 20.70
CA ASN A 118 -1.97 -9.03 20.84
C ASN A 118 -3.51 -8.97 20.91
N THR A 119 -4.09 -7.78 21.07
CA THR A 119 -5.54 -7.54 21.03
C THR A 119 -6.04 -7.05 19.67
N ALA A 120 -5.16 -7.05 18.66
CA ALA A 120 -5.41 -6.50 17.31
C ALA A 120 -5.68 -4.98 17.29
N ALA A 121 -5.29 -4.25 18.34
CA ALA A 121 -5.29 -2.79 18.36
C ALA A 121 -3.95 -2.25 17.84
N VAL A 122 -3.94 -0.98 17.39
CA VAL A 122 -2.73 -0.34 16.87
C VAL A 122 -1.74 -0.13 18.02
N TYR A 123 -0.54 -0.67 17.87
CA TYR A 123 0.51 -0.67 18.89
C TYR A 123 0.96 0.75 19.25
N ASN A 124 0.94 1.08 20.54
CA ASN A 124 1.32 2.40 21.03
C ASN A 124 2.78 2.45 21.46
N VAL A 125 3.64 2.86 20.52
CA VAL A 125 5.10 2.95 20.70
C VAL A 125 5.49 3.83 21.89
N SER A 126 4.73 4.88 22.19
CA SER A 126 5.03 5.81 23.29
C SER A 126 4.90 5.18 24.68
N ARG A 127 4.22 4.04 24.82
CA ARG A 127 4.13 3.31 26.09
C ARG A 127 5.39 2.54 26.41
N VAL A 128 6.16 2.14 25.40
CA VAL A 128 7.35 1.29 25.56
C VAL A 128 8.65 2.07 25.35
N ILE A 129 8.63 3.12 24.53
CA ILE A 129 9.79 3.97 24.26
C ILE A 129 9.62 5.30 24.99
N ASP A 130 10.54 5.58 25.92
CA ASP A 130 10.49 6.80 26.70
C ASP A 130 11.20 7.94 25.96
N LYS A 131 10.41 8.87 25.41
CA LYS A 131 10.93 10.03 24.65
C LYS A 131 11.81 10.94 25.51
N ASN A 132 11.56 10.99 26.83
CA ASN A 132 12.31 11.84 27.76
C ASN A 132 13.70 11.29 28.09
N LEU A 133 13.90 9.97 27.92
CA LEU A 133 15.15 9.27 28.18
C LEU A 133 15.89 8.93 26.87
N GLY A 134 15.81 9.82 25.87
CA GLY A 134 16.56 9.69 24.62
C GLY A 134 16.10 8.53 23.72
N PHE A 135 14.80 8.21 23.69
CA PHE A 135 14.24 7.07 22.95
C PHE A 135 14.80 5.71 23.41
N SER A 136 15.11 5.59 24.70
CA SER A 136 15.51 4.31 25.27
C SER A 136 14.33 3.33 25.36
N PHE A 137 14.60 2.08 25.00
CA PHE A 137 13.65 0.99 25.07
C PHE A 137 13.52 0.50 26.53
N ASN A 138 12.30 0.39 27.02
CA ASN A 138 12.02 -0.14 28.35
C ASN A 138 11.44 -1.57 28.23
N SER A 139 12.27 -2.58 28.55
CA SER A 139 11.87 -3.99 28.45
C SER A 139 10.74 -4.35 29.42
N THR A 140 10.72 -3.81 30.64
CA THR A 140 9.66 -4.07 31.61
C THR A 140 8.30 -3.58 31.12
N LYS A 141 8.25 -2.36 30.56
CA LYS A 141 7.02 -1.84 29.97
C LYS A 141 6.59 -2.61 28.71
N PHE A 142 7.52 -3.23 27.99
CA PHE A 142 7.22 -4.10 26.85
C PHE A 142 6.62 -5.44 27.31
N ASP A 143 7.19 -6.07 28.33
CA ASP A 143 6.69 -7.35 28.86
C ASP A 143 5.32 -7.17 29.54
N GLU A 144 5.05 -6.01 30.13
CA GLU A 144 3.73 -5.60 30.63
C GLU A 144 2.78 -5.12 29.51
N TYR A 145 3.31 -4.88 28.30
CA TYR A 145 2.52 -4.48 27.15
C TYR A 145 1.85 -5.72 26.55
N SER A 146 0.72 -6.06 27.16
CA SER A 146 -0.30 -7.03 26.71
C SER A 146 0.18 -8.45 26.39
#